data_AF-A0A537PM16-F1
#
_entry.id   AF-A0A537PM16-F1
#
_cell.length_a   1.000
_cell.length_b   1.000
_cell.length_c   1.000
_cell.angle_alpha   90.00
_cell.angle_beta   90.00
_cell.angle_gamma   90.00
#
_symmetry.space_group_name_H-M   'P 1'
#
loop_
_entity.id
_entity.type
_entity.pdbx_description
1 polymer ?
#
loop_
_entity_poly.entity_id
_entity_poly.type
_entity_poly.pdbx_seq_one_letter_code
_entity_poly.pdbx_strand_id
1 'polypeptide(L)'
;MGNGVSASTGLITRDILLDDGLRQFTARLGSEAIRVGQALGYRLEEIHHLDPEIIARAGEGHLEAKAEYDARRLAEARKPGGGAHRPSMGQDMVKGRRTEIEFLNGFIVDKAEEIGVAAPANAALTDIVKRVEKGELSPDRRHILELRLN
;
A
#
# COMPACT_ATOMS: atom_id res chain seq x y z
N MET A 1 -2.22 0.94 4.13
CA MET A 1 -1.36 0.89 2.93
C MET A 1 0.04 0.33 3.20
N GLY A 2 0.83 0.87 4.16
CA GLY A 2 2.24 0.46 4.32
C GLY A 2 2.53 -0.93 4.95
N ASN A 3 1.58 -1.53 5.68
CA ASN A 3 1.78 -2.80 6.39
C ASN A 3 2.15 -3.94 5.44
N GLY A 4 1.30 -4.22 4.43
CA GLY A 4 1.54 -5.30 3.48
C GLY A 4 2.80 -5.08 2.64
N VAL A 5 3.10 -3.83 2.25
CA VAL A 5 4.33 -3.50 1.51
C VAL A 5 5.56 -3.80 2.36
N SER A 6 5.57 -3.46 3.65
CA SER A 6 6.67 -3.83 4.55
C SER A 6 6.78 -5.33 4.74
N ALA A 7 5.66 -6.04 4.91
CA ALA A 7 5.65 -7.49 5.10
C ALA A 7 6.18 -8.25 3.87
N SER A 8 5.78 -7.83 2.67
CA SER A 8 6.20 -8.44 1.40
C SER A 8 7.64 -8.13 1.01
N THR A 9 8.15 -6.95 1.35
CA THR A 9 9.50 -6.51 0.95
C THR A 9 10.56 -6.67 2.02
N GLY A 10 10.16 -6.80 3.29
CA GLY A 10 11.06 -6.77 4.43
C GLY A 10 11.63 -5.39 4.75
N LEU A 11 11.18 -4.33 4.07
CA LEU A 11 11.68 -2.96 4.26
C LEU A 11 10.94 -2.24 5.39
N ILE A 12 11.59 -1.24 5.98
CA ILE A 12 10.92 -0.27 6.87
C ILE A 12 10.17 0.78 6.07
N THR A 13 9.26 1.51 6.73
CA THR A 13 8.44 2.53 6.08
C THR A 13 9.29 3.57 5.36
N ARG A 14 10.39 4.03 5.94
CA ARG A 14 11.26 5.03 5.32
C ARG A 14 11.78 4.59 3.96
N ASP A 15 12.29 3.37 3.87
CA ASP A 15 12.88 2.85 2.64
C ASP A 15 11.82 2.67 1.56
N ILE A 16 10.60 2.24 1.95
CA ILE A 16 9.45 2.17 1.05
C ILE A 16 9.09 3.54 0.48
N LEU A 17 9.12 4.59 1.31
CA LEU A 17 8.80 5.96 0.86
C LEU A 17 9.92 6.57 0.02
N LEU A 18 11.18 6.19 0.22
CA LEU A 18 12.31 6.69 -0.58
C LEU A 18 12.46 5.95 -1.92
N ASP A 19 11.90 4.76 -2.06
CA ASP A 19 11.85 4.03 -3.33
C ASP A 19 10.66 4.52 -4.18
N ASP A 20 10.95 5.06 -5.37
CA ASP A 20 9.93 5.63 -6.24
C ASP A 20 8.86 4.62 -6.66
N GLY A 21 9.26 3.41 -7.02
CA GLY A 21 8.35 2.37 -7.50
C GLY A 21 7.44 1.87 -6.38
N LEU A 22 7.98 1.64 -5.18
CA LEU A 22 7.19 1.23 -4.03
C LEU A 22 6.27 2.35 -3.52
N ARG A 23 6.73 3.61 -3.59
CA ARG A 23 5.90 4.77 -3.23
C ARG A 23 4.73 4.93 -4.20
N GLN A 24 4.93 4.73 -5.50
CA GLN A 24 3.84 4.73 -6.49
C GLN A 24 2.89 3.57 -6.28
N PHE A 25 3.40 2.35 -6.05
CA PHE A 25 2.55 1.22 -5.72
C PHE A 25 1.70 1.48 -4.46
N THR A 26 2.26 2.16 -3.46
CA THR A 26 1.51 2.57 -2.26
C THR A 26 0.40 3.57 -2.60
N ALA A 27 0.63 4.50 -3.53
CA ALA A 27 -0.41 5.40 -4.05
C ALA A 27 -1.51 4.61 -4.75
N ARG A 28 -1.14 3.60 -5.56
CA ARG A 28 -2.08 2.72 -6.26
C ARG A 28 -2.98 1.95 -5.30
N LEU A 29 -2.41 1.35 -4.25
CA LEU A 29 -3.18 0.67 -3.20
C LEU A 29 -4.20 1.61 -2.55
N GLY A 30 -3.78 2.84 -2.25
CA GLY A 30 -4.64 3.87 -1.69
C GLY A 30 -5.74 4.28 -2.66
N SER A 31 -5.41 4.47 -3.93
CA SER A 31 -6.35 4.83 -4.97
C SER A 31 -7.47 3.81 -5.10
N GLU A 32 -7.15 2.52 -5.21
CA GLU A 32 -8.16 1.45 -5.25
C GLU A 32 -9.05 1.46 -4.01
N ALA A 33 -8.46 1.55 -2.80
CA ALA A 33 -9.23 1.57 -1.56
C ALA A 33 -10.16 2.81 -1.47
N ILE A 34 -9.68 3.97 -1.91
CA ILE A 34 -10.45 5.22 -1.90
C ILE A 34 -11.59 5.15 -2.91
N ARG A 35 -11.34 4.68 -4.13
CA ARG A 35 -12.38 4.52 -5.16
C ARG A 35 -13.45 3.52 -4.74
N VAL A 36 -13.06 2.39 -4.14
CA VAL A 36 -14.01 1.42 -3.55
C VAL A 36 -14.83 2.08 -2.44
N GLY A 37 -14.19 2.80 -1.52
CA GLY A 37 -14.89 3.50 -0.44
C GLY A 37 -15.90 4.54 -0.95
N GLN A 38 -15.50 5.35 -1.93
CA GLN A 38 -16.36 6.35 -2.57
C GLN A 38 -17.55 5.69 -3.29
N ALA A 39 -17.32 4.60 -4.02
CA ALA A 39 -18.37 3.87 -4.73
C ALA A 39 -19.39 3.21 -3.78
N LEU A 40 -18.96 2.82 -2.57
CA LEU A 40 -19.85 2.36 -1.49
C LEU A 40 -20.60 3.49 -0.78
N GLY A 41 -20.37 4.76 -1.16
CA GLY A 41 -21.04 5.92 -0.59
C GLY A 41 -20.39 6.45 0.70
N TYR A 42 -19.18 6.01 1.05
CA TYR A 42 -18.47 6.56 2.21
C TYR A 42 -17.92 7.95 1.92
N ARG A 43 -18.04 8.83 2.92
CA ARG A 43 -17.27 10.08 2.98
C ARG A 43 -15.96 9.81 3.70
N LEU A 44 -14.87 9.93 2.97
CA LEU A 44 -13.53 9.68 3.50
C LEU A 44 -12.94 10.97 4.09
N GLU A 45 -12.37 10.86 5.28
CA GLU A 45 -11.59 11.93 5.91
C GLU A 45 -10.18 11.99 5.31
N GLU A 46 -9.43 13.03 5.66
CA GLU A 46 -8.04 13.18 5.23
C GLU A 46 -7.16 11.97 5.58
N ILE A 47 -6.34 11.55 4.63
CA ILE A 47 -5.42 10.41 4.78
C ILE A 47 -4.00 10.95 4.64
N HIS A 48 -3.17 10.77 5.68
CA HIS A 48 -1.82 11.35 5.72
C HIS A 48 -1.77 12.88 5.54
N HIS A 49 -2.83 13.56 5.99
CA HIS A 49 -3.05 15.00 5.80
C HIS A 49 -3.10 15.39 4.31
N LEU A 50 -3.62 14.50 3.48
CA LEU A 50 -3.99 14.77 2.10
C LEU A 50 -5.48 14.50 1.97
N ASP A 51 -6.11 15.28 1.11
CA ASP A 51 -7.42 14.95 0.58
C ASP A 51 -7.34 13.55 -0.08
N PRO A 52 -8.28 12.63 0.21
CA PRO A 52 -8.33 11.32 -0.44
C PRO A 52 -8.27 11.38 -1.97
N GLU A 53 -8.81 12.43 -2.60
CA GLU A 53 -8.79 12.58 -4.05
C GLU A 53 -7.37 12.78 -4.59
N ILE A 54 -6.46 13.40 -3.84
CA ILE A 54 -5.04 13.53 -4.22
C ILE A 54 -4.41 12.14 -4.33
N ILE A 55 -4.66 11.27 -3.34
CA ILE A 55 -4.12 9.91 -3.33
C ILE A 55 -4.74 9.08 -4.45
N ALA A 56 -6.06 9.20 -4.64
CA ALA A 56 -6.77 8.50 -5.71
C ALA A 56 -6.20 8.84 -7.08
N ARG A 57 -6.08 10.13 -7.38
CA ARG A 57 -5.54 10.63 -8.65
C ARG A 57 -4.05 10.31 -8.83
N ALA A 58 -3.26 10.34 -7.75
CA ALA A 58 -1.86 9.93 -7.80
C ALA A 58 -1.72 8.47 -8.22
N GLY A 59 -2.51 7.55 -7.64
CA GLY A 59 -2.52 6.13 -8.03
C GLY A 59 -3.14 5.85 -9.40
N GLU A 60 -3.85 6.82 -9.98
CA GLU A 60 -4.37 6.79 -11.36
C GLU A 60 -3.39 7.36 -12.39
N GLY A 61 -2.25 7.91 -11.93
CA GLY A 61 -1.21 8.44 -12.80
C GLY A 61 -1.33 9.92 -13.14
N HIS A 62 -2.21 10.68 -12.47
CA HIS A 62 -2.29 12.12 -12.67
C HIS A 62 -1.04 12.82 -12.14
N LEU A 63 -0.31 13.50 -13.02
CA LEU A 63 1.03 14.05 -12.73
C LEU A 63 1.05 15.04 -11.57
N GLU A 64 0.08 15.96 -11.51
CA GLU A 64 0.01 16.97 -10.44
C GLU A 64 -0.26 16.33 -9.07
N ALA A 65 -1.27 15.46 -9.01
CA ALA A 65 -1.62 14.73 -7.79
C ALA A 65 -0.46 13.82 -7.33
N LYS A 66 0.23 13.18 -8.28
CA LYS A 66 1.42 12.38 -8.01
C LYS A 66 2.54 13.22 -7.40
N ALA A 67 2.81 14.41 -7.95
CA ALA A 67 3.83 15.30 -7.43
C ALA A 67 3.51 15.76 -6.00
N GLU A 68 2.24 16.09 -5.73
CA GLU A 68 1.78 16.49 -4.39
C GLU A 68 1.87 15.34 -3.38
N TYR A 69 1.39 14.15 -3.77
CA TYR A 69 1.52 12.94 -2.97
C TYR A 69 2.99 12.63 -2.66
N ASP A 70 3.86 12.61 -3.68
CA ASP A 70 5.29 12.35 -3.52
C ASP A 70 5.95 13.36 -2.60
N ALA A 71 5.67 14.65 -2.77
CA ALA A 71 6.21 15.70 -1.90
C ALA A 71 5.82 15.47 -0.43
N ARG A 72 4.55 15.14 -0.16
CA ARG A 72 4.08 14.87 1.20
C ARG A 72 4.73 13.62 1.79
N ARG A 73 4.81 12.53 1.03
CA ARG A 73 5.40 11.26 1.48
C ARG A 73 6.91 11.37 1.73
N LEU A 74 7.64 12.06 0.84
CA LEU A 74 9.07 12.28 0.99
C LEU A 74 9.39 13.21 2.15
N ALA A 75 8.57 14.24 2.38
CA ALA A 75 8.71 15.10 3.56
C ALA A 75 8.57 14.29 4.86
N GLU A 76 7.62 13.36 4.93
CA GLU A 76 7.45 12.47 6.07
C GLU A 76 8.67 11.56 6.30
N ALA A 77 9.21 10.95 5.23
CA ALA A 77 10.40 10.09 5.32
C ALA A 77 11.65 10.82 5.83
N ARG A 78 11.74 12.14 5.58
CA ARG A 78 12.88 12.99 5.96
C ARG A 78 12.79 13.56 7.38
N LYS A 79 11.65 13.46 8.06
CA LYS A 79 11.53 13.90 9.45
C LYS A 79 12.40 13.04 10.38
N PRO A 80 12.95 13.61 11.47
CA PRO A 80 13.60 12.81 12.51
C PRO A 80 12.67 11.70 13.01
N GLY A 81 13.11 10.44 12.93
CA GLY A 81 12.29 9.27 13.29
C GLY A 81 11.21 8.87 12.26
N GLY A 82 10.98 9.67 11.21
CA GLY A 82 9.98 9.42 10.17
C GLY A 82 10.20 8.07 9.49
N GLY A 83 9.24 7.17 9.63
CA GLY A 83 9.26 5.84 9.03
C GLY A 83 10.42 4.92 9.45
N ALA A 84 11.13 5.22 10.54
CA ALA A 84 12.28 4.42 11.00
C ALA A 84 11.89 3.04 11.56
N HIS A 85 10.60 2.83 11.84
CA HIS A 85 10.09 1.60 12.41
C HIS A 85 9.53 0.68 11.32
N ARG A 86 9.67 -0.62 11.55
CA ARG A 86 8.97 -1.67 10.79
C ARG A 86 7.50 -1.68 11.23
N PRO A 87 6.53 -1.54 10.31
CA PRO A 87 5.11 -1.68 10.61
C PRO A 87 4.75 -3.05 11.23
N SER A 88 3.60 -3.13 11.91
CA SER A 88 3.17 -4.30 12.71
C SER A 88 3.24 -5.61 11.93
N MET A 89 2.67 -5.63 10.73
CA MET A 89 2.65 -6.82 9.88
C MET A 89 4.05 -7.29 9.48
N GLY A 90 4.96 -6.36 9.21
CA GLY A 90 6.36 -6.69 8.97
C GLY A 90 7.05 -7.29 10.21
N GLN A 91 6.66 -6.86 11.41
CA GLN A 91 7.14 -7.46 12.66
C GLN A 91 6.55 -8.86 12.89
N ASP A 92 5.30 -9.08 12.51
CA ASP A 92 4.65 -10.40 12.58
C ASP A 92 5.37 -11.41 11.68
N MET A 93 5.73 -11.00 10.46
CA MET A 93 6.55 -11.80 9.55
C MET A 93 7.89 -12.22 10.16
N VAL A 94 8.61 -11.28 10.78
CA VAL A 94 9.89 -11.60 11.45
C VAL A 94 9.72 -12.59 12.60
N LYS A 95 8.56 -12.57 13.25
CA LYS A 95 8.23 -13.45 14.38
C LYS A 95 7.55 -14.75 13.96
N GLY A 96 7.34 -15.00 12.66
CA GLY A 96 6.66 -16.17 12.14
C GLY A 96 5.18 -16.24 12.53
N ARG A 97 4.52 -15.09 12.72
CA ARG A 97 3.10 -15.01 13.06
C ARG A 97 2.25 -14.80 11.81
N ARG A 98 1.03 -15.33 11.84
CA ARG A 98 0.01 -15.04 10.83
C ARG A 98 -0.31 -13.55 10.83
N THR A 99 -0.46 -12.99 9.63
CA THR A 99 -0.74 -11.58 9.38
C THR A 99 -2.23 -11.30 9.23
N GLU A 100 -2.59 -10.03 9.32
CA GLU A 100 -3.95 -9.50 9.11
C GLU A 100 -4.23 -9.12 7.65
N ILE A 101 -3.43 -9.59 6.68
CA ILE A 101 -3.50 -9.08 5.29
C ILE A 101 -4.87 -9.29 4.64
N GLU A 102 -5.52 -10.41 4.96
CA GLU A 102 -6.86 -10.77 4.47
C GLU A 102 -7.92 -9.79 4.98
N PHE A 103 -7.74 -9.24 6.18
CA PHE A 103 -8.67 -8.28 6.79
C PHE A 103 -8.35 -6.82 6.47
N LEU A 104 -7.21 -6.56 5.83
CA LEU A 104 -6.81 -5.23 5.38
C LEU A 104 -6.94 -5.10 3.87
N ASN A 105 -5.93 -5.55 3.12
CA ASN A 105 -5.94 -5.46 1.67
C ASN A 105 -6.93 -6.45 1.05
N GLY A 106 -7.07 -7.66 1.63
CA GLY A 106 -8.09 -8.63 1.22
C GLY A 106 -9.51 -8.08 1.36
N PHE A 107 -9.81 -7.39 2.47
CA PHE A 107 -11.11 -6.73 2.66
C PHE A 107 -11.43 -5.70 1.56
N ILE A 108 -10.44 -4.95 1.07
CA ILE A 108 -10.64 -4.03 -0.07
C ILE A 108 -10.99 -4.80 -1.35
N VAL A 109 -10.34 -5.94 -1.58
CA VAL A 109 -10.64 -6.81 -2.74
C VAL A 109 -12.07 -7.34 -2.64
N ASP A 110 -12.45 -7.89 -1.50
CA ASP A 110 -13.81 -8.41 -1.27
C ASP A 110 -14.87 -7.32 -1.51
N LYS A 111 -14.62 -6.10 -0.99
CA LYS A 111 -15.53 -4.95 -1.19
C LYS A 111 -15.57 -4.43 -2.63
N ALA A 112 -14.46 -4.51 -3.35
CA ALA A 112 -14.42 -4.17 -4.77
C ALA A 112 -15.28 -5.15 -5.59
N GLU A 113 -15.15 -6.45 -5.32
CA GLU A 113 -15.92 -7.50 -5.98
C GLU A 113 -17.43 -7.36 -5.74
N GLU A 114 -17.85 -7.07 -4.50
CA GLU A 114 -19.27 -6.85 -4.13
C GLU A 114 -19.96 -5.76 -4.99
N ILE A 115 -19.22 -4.74 -5.42
CA ILE A 115 -19.73 -3.62 -6.23
C ILE A 115 -19.33 -3.70 -7.71
N GLY A 116 -18.71 -4.80 -8.14
CA GLY A 116 -18.33 -5.02 -9.53
C GLY A 116 -17.17 -4.17 -10.03
N VAL A 117 -16.24 -3.75 -9.16
CA VAL A 117 -15.00 -3.06 -9.53
C VAL A 117 -13.77 -3.90 -9.18
N ALA A 118 -12.63 -3.63 -9.82
CA ALA A 118 -11.39 -4.38 -9.58
C ALA A 118 -10.44 -3.62 -8.63
N ALA A 119 -9.76 -4.34 -7.76
CA ALA A 119 -8.67 -3.84 -6.91
C ALA A 119 -7.37 -4.66 -7.11
N PRO A 120 -6.78 -4.65 -8.32
CA PRO A 120 -5.69 -5.56 -8.68
C PRO A 120 -4.41 -5.36 -7.87
N ALA A 121 -4.06 -4.13 -7.47
CA ALA A 121 -2.88 -3.90 -6.64
C ALA A 121 -3.08 -4.47 -5.23
N ASN A 122 -4.28 -4.28 -4.65
CA ASN A 122 -4.62 -4.88 -3.35
C ASN A 122 -4.65 -6.42 -3.41
N ALA A 123 -5.19 -7.00 -4.49
CA ALA A 123 -5.20 -8.44 -4.71
C ALA A 123 -3.77 -9.00 -4.83
N ALA A 124 -2.93 -8.39 -5.67
CA ALA A 124 -1.55 -8.81 -5.86
C ALA A 124 -0.74 -8.71 -4.56
N LEU A 125 -0.88 -7.61 -3.81
CA LEU A 125 -0.21 -7.48 -2.53
C LEU A 125 -0.65 -8.55 -1.52
N THR A 126 -1.94 -8.86 -1.50
CA THR A 126 -2.51 -9.87 -0.61
C THR A 126 -1.92 -11.25 -0.91
N ASP A 127 -1.81 -11.63 -2.18
CA ASP A 127 -1.16 -12.88 -2.60
C ASP A 127 0.32 -12.92 -2.19
N ILE A 128 1.09 -11.89 -2.51
CA ILE A 128 2.52 -11.84 -2.21
C ILE A 128 2.77 -12.00 -0.70
N VAL A 129 2.03 -11.27 0.13
CA VAL A 129 2.17 -11.36 1.59
C VAL A 129 1.83 -12.77 2.07
N LYS A 130 0.76 -13.40 1.57
CA LYS A 130 0.41 -14.79 1.94
C LYS A 130 1.50 -15.80 1.55
N ARG A 131 2.14 -15.61 0.39
CA ARG A 131 3.23 -16.49 -0.06
C ARG A 131 4.50 -16.28 0.76
N VAL A 132 4.81 -15.04 1.14
CA VAL A 132 5.90 -14.74 2.08
C VAL A 132 5.63 -15.33 3.47
N GLU A 133 4.40 -15.22 3.97
CA GLU A 133 3.97 -15.78 5.26
C GLU A 133 4.20 -17.30 5.34
N LYS A 134 3.91 -18.00 4.24
CA LYS A 134 4.08 -19.46 4.13
C LYS A 134 5.52 -19.90 3.84
N GLY A 135 6.44 -18.95 3.63
CA GLY A 135 7.82 -19.24 3.22
C GLY A 135 7.96 -19.71 1.77
N GLU A 136 6.93 -19.56 0.94
CA GLU A 136 6.98 -19.85 -0.50
C GLU A 136 7.76 -18.79 -1.28
N LEU A 137 7.82 -17.57 -0.74
CA LEU A 137 8.65 -16.46 -1.24
C LEU A 137 9.49 -15.88 -0.09
N SER A 138 10.72 -15.47 -0.41
CA SER A 138 11.49 -14.58 0.46
C SER A 138 10.99 -13.13 0.32
N PRO A 139 10.99 -12.32 1.40
CA PRO A 139 10.67 -10.91 1.31
C PRO A 139 11.59 -10.18 0.32
N ASP A 140 11.02 -9.52 -0.68
CA ASP A 140 11.77 -8.81 -1.72
C ASP A 140 10.89 -7.77 -2.42
N ARG A 141 11.42 -6.56 -2.64
CA ARG A 141 10.73 -5.50 -3.38
C ARG A 141 10.45 -5.84 -4.84
N ARG A 142 11.23 -6.74 -5.45
CA ARG A 142 11.05 -7.17 -6.85
C ARG A 142 9.66 -7.74 -7.11
N HIS A 143 9.08 -8.47 -6.14
CA HIS A 143 7.74 -9.03 -6.25
C HIS A 143 6.66 -7.97 -6.50
N ILE A 144 6.89 -6.73 -6.06
CA ILE A 144 6.00 -5.59 -6.33
C ILE A 144 6.42 -4.88 -7.62
N LEU A 145 7.71 -4.58 -7.78
CA LEU A 145 8.20 -3.79 -8.92
C LEU A 145 7.99 -4.49 -10.27
N GLU A 146 7.96 -5.82 -10.29
CA GLU A 146 7.73 -6.62 -11.50
C GLU A 146 6.25 -6.73 -11.91
N LEU A 147 5.30 -6.33 -11.04
CA LEU A 147 3.86 -6.38 -11.35
C LEU A 147 3.44 -5.42 -12.47
N ARG A 148 4.21 -4.34 -12.69
CA ARG A 148 3.88 -3.27 -13.65
C ARG A 148 2.48 -2.67 -13.45
N LEU A 149 2.06 -2.55 -12.19
CA LEU A 149 0.80 -1.93 -11.76
C LEU A 149 0.99 -0.45 -11.31
N ASN A 150 2.12 0.16 -11.70
CA ASN A 150 2.53 1.51 -11.32
C ASN A 150 2.47 2.47 -12.51
#